data_AF-A0ABC8KUS8-F1
#
_entry.id   AF-A0ABC8KUS8-F1
#
_cell.length_a   1.000
_cell.length_b   1.000
_cell.length_c   1.000
_cell.angle_alpha   90.00
_cell.angle_beta   90.00
_cell.angle_gamma   90.00
#
_symmetry.space_group_name_H-M   'P 1'
#
loop_
_entity.id
_entity.type
_entity.pdbx_description
1 polymer ?
#
loop_
_entity_poly.entity_id
_entity_poly.type
_entity_poly.pdbx_seq_one_letter_code
_entity_poly.pdbx_strand_id
1 'polypeptide(L)'
;MEEQIMKIKSLFIYPIKSCRGISVPQATVTQTGFQWDRYWLEVNYKGRTYTQKFEPKLALVESELPKESFLEDWEPTENSFLVVRAPGMSPLKIPLTKPSSVAQGVSMWEWSGSAFDEGEEAAKWFSDYLEKQSRLVRFNKETKSRPSLPEYAAGYTTTFANTFPFMVSSQASLDMLNTILTEPVRINHFRPNILVKNCVPFGEDHWYEIKINDLVFQGVRLCSRCKVNMTWEILGFVVNKSCNLCVIIIHIEVCIYRSM
;
A
#
# COMPACT_ATOMS: atom_id res chain seq x y z
N MET A 1 -19.47 -29.71 -14.09
CA MET A 1 -18.54 -28.57 -14.04
C MET A 1 -18.21 -28.36 -12.58
N GLU A 2 -16.97 -28.61 -12.16
CA GLU A 2 -16.53 -28.15 -10.84
C GLU A 2 -16.67 -26.63 -10.79
N GLU A 3 -17.40 -26.11 -9.81
CA GLU A 3 -17.42 -24.69 -9.51
C GLU A 3 -15.98 -24.24 -9.26
N GLN A 4 -15.44 -23.41 -10.13
CA GLN A 4 -14.08 -22.92 -9.97
C GLN A 4 -14.07 -21.86 -8.88
N ILE A 5 -13.84 -22.29 -7.64
CA ILE A 5 -13.82 -21.39 -6.48
C ILE A 5 -12.68 -20.36 -6.67
N MET A 6 -13.03 -19.08 -6.58
CA MET A 6 -12.09 -17.96 -6.58
C MET A 6 -11.13 -18.08 -5.38
N LYS A 7 -9.83 -17.81 -5.61
CA LYS A 7 -8.81 -17.95 -4.56
C LYS A 7 -7.89 -16.75 -4.51
N ILE A 8 -7.49 -16.36 -3.31
CA ILE A 8 -6.37 -15.43 -3.13
C ILE A 8 -5.10 -16.12 -3.64
N LYS A 9 -4.46 -15.50 -4.64
CA LYS A 9 -3.16 -15.92 -5.16
C LYS A 9 -2.02 -15.33 -4.35
N SER A 10 -2.12 -14.06 -3.98
CA SER A 10 -1.06 -13.36 -3.24
C SER A 10 -1.64 -12.17 -2.46
N LEU A 11 -1.02 -11.89 -1.32
CA LEU A 11 -1.21 -10.65 -0.55
C LEU A 11 0.05 -9.80 -0.65
N PHE A 12 -0.13 -8.48 -0.71
CA PHE A 12 0.96 -7.52 -0.77
C PHE A 12 0.76 -6.38 0.22
N ILE A 13 1.83 -6.04 0.91
CA ILE A 13 1.95 -4.87 1.79
C ILE A 13 2.97 -3.93 1.17
N TYR A 14 2.74 -2.62 1.25
CA TYR A 14 3.68 -1.59 0.81
C TYR A 14 4.00 -0.70 2.00
N PRO A 15 4.97 -1.09 2.87
CA PRO A 15 5.23 -0.39 4.11
C PRO A 15 5.45 1.11 3.90
N ILE A 16 6.37 1.44 3.00
CA ILE A 16 6.68 2.82 2.62
C ILE A 16 5.92 3.16 1.34
N LYS A 17 5.16 4.26 1.37
CA LYS A 17 4.45 4.78 0.20
C LYS A 17 5.45 4.97 -0.94
N SER A 18 5.05 4.59 -2.16
CA SER A 18 5.86 4.70 -3.39
C SER A 18 7.04 3.71 -3.50
N CYS A 19 7.36 2.97 -2.44
CA CYS A 19 8.44 1.96 -2.46
C CYS A 19 7.93 0.57 -2.85
N ARG A 20 8.84 -0.39 -3.00
CA ARG A 20 8.51 -1.77 -3.39
C ARG A 20 7.64 -2.45 -2.34
N GLY A 21 6.70 -3.26 -2.81
CA GLY A 21 5.84 -4.07 -1.93
C GLY A 21 6.49 -5.39 -1.56
N ILE A 22 6.07 -5.94 -0.43
CA ILE A 22 6.42 -7.28 0.05
C ILE A 22 5.23 -8.22 -0.14
N SER A 23 5.50 -9.45 -0.59
CA SER A 23 4.48 -10.49 -0.62
C SER A 23 4.48 -11.24 0.69
N VAL A 24 3.30 -11.44 1.26
CA VAL A 24 3.13 -12.06 2.57
C VAL A 24 2.14 -13.23 2.48
N PRO A 25 2.30 -14.29 3.29
CA PRO A 25 1.38 -15.43 3.29
C PRO A 25 0.04 -15.09 3.96
N GLN A 26 0.03 -14.08 4.84
CA GLN A 26 -1.12 -13.62 5.60
C GLN A 26 -0.94 -12.13 5.95
N ALA A 27 -2.04 -11.44 6.26
CA ALA A 27 -2.01 -10.05 6.71
C ALA A 27 -3.20 -9.74 7.60
N THR A 28 -2.95 -9.09 8.74
CA THR A 28 -3.99 -8.54 9.61
C THR A 28 -4.73 -7.41 8.92
N VAL A 29 -6.06 -7.51 8.89
CA VAL A 29 -6.95 -6.46 8.41
C VAL A 29 -7.19 -5.44 9.53
N THR A 30 -7.08 -4.15 9.22
CA THR A 30 -7.41 -3.05 10.14
C THR A 30 -8.39 -2.08 9.48
N GLN A 31 -8.97 -1.18 10.26
CA GLN A 31 -9.87 -0.12 9.75
C GLN A 31 -9.22 0.78 8.68
N THR A 32 -7.89 0.85 8.64
CA THR A 32 -7.12 1.73 7.73
C THR A 32 -6.46 1.01 6.56
N GLY A 33 -6.63 -0.32 6.44
CA GLY A 33 -5.92 -1.16 5.46
C GLY A 33 -5.32 -2.39 6.12
N PHE A 34 -4.50 -3.14 5.38
CA PHE A 34 -3.66 -4.16 6.02
C PHE A 34 -2.70 -3.50 7.01
N GLN A 35 -2.38 -4.20 8.10
CA GLN A 35 -1.36 -3.75 9.04
C GLN A 35 -0.04 -3.48 8.28
N TRP A 36 0.63 -2.39 8.66
CA TRP A 36 1.83 -1.86 8.02
C TRP A 36 1.67 -1.29 6.61
N ASP A 37 0.50 -1.37 5.98
CA ASP A 37 0.34 -0.91 4.60
C ASP A 37 0.29 0.63 4.50
N ARG A 38 1.29 1.20 3.82
CA ARG A 38 1.51 2.65 3.62
C ARG A 38 1.55 3.41 4.96
N TYR A 39 2.21 2.84 5.96
CA TYR A 39 2.41 3.48 7.27
C TYR A 39 3.49 4.55 7.19
N TRP A 40 4.46 4.40 6.29
CA TRP A 40 5.55 5.34 6.11
C TRP A 40 5.40 6.17 4.85
N LEU A 41 5.91 7.39 4.91
CA LEU A 41 5.89 8.38 3.85
C LEU A 41 7.22 9.13 3.85
N GLU A 42 7.79 9.33 2.67
CA GLU A 42 8.97 10.17 2.52
C GLU A 42 8.52 11.58 2.10
N VAL A 43 9.05 12.59 2.79
CA VAL A 43 8.70 14.00 2.65
C VAL A 43 9.92 14.90 2.55
N ASN A 44 9.80 15.96 1.76
CA ASN A 44 10.83 16.98 1.68
C ASN A 44 10.88 17.90 2.91
N TYR A 45 11.83 18.82 2.90
CA TYR A 45 12.02 19.85 3.93
C TYR A 45 10.80 20.76 4.21
N LYS A 46 9.83 20.80 3.30
CA LYS A 46 8.55 21.53 3.46
C LYS A 46 7.41 20.62 3.93
N GLY A 47 7.70 19.37 4.30
CA GLY A 47 6.70 18.36 4.68
C GLY A 47 5.87 17.85 3.50
N ARG A 48 6.26 18.12 2.25
CA ARG A 48 5.51 17.65 1.07
C ARG A 48 5.98 16.27 0.66
N THR A 49 5.02 15.40 0.40
CA THR A 49 5.25 14.03 -0.07
C THR A 49 6.11 13.97 -1.32
N TYR A 50 7.13 13.12 -1.31
CA TYR A 50 7.72 12.60 -2.53
C TYR A 50 6.96 11.34 -2.99
N THR A 51 6.76 11.23 -4.30
CA THR A 51 6.04 10.09 -4.89
C THR A 51 6.87 9.44 -5.97
N GLN A 52 6.63 8.16 -6.24
CA GLN A 52 7.27 7.41 -7.33
C GLN A 52 7.15 8.12 -8.69
N LYS A 53 6.10 8.93 -8.89
CA LYS A 53 5.89 9.72 -10.10
C LYS A 53 7.01 10.76 -10.32
N PHE A 54 7.51 11.36 -9.25
CA PHE A 54 8.54 12.41 -9.30
C PHE A 54 9.92 11.89 -8.90
N GLU A 55 9.96 10.84 -8.07
CA GLU A 55 11.18 10.14 -7.66
C GLU A 55 11.09 8.64 -8.01
N PRO A 56 11.29 8.26 -9.30
CA PRO A 56 11.28 6.86 -9.76
C PRO A 56 12.16 5.91 -8.96
N LYS A 57 13.29 6.42 -8.41
CA LYS A 57 14.23 5.66 -7.57
C LYS A 57 13.57 5.02 -6.35
N LEU A 58 12.45 5.56 -5.86
CA LEU A 58 11.67 4.96 -4.76
C LEU A 58 11.20 3.54 -5.11
N ALA A 59 10.96 3.24 -6.39
CA ALA A 59 10.57 1.90 -6.85
C ALA A 59 11.58 0.80 -6.50
N LEU A 60 12.86 1.18 -6.36
CA LEU A 60 13.98 0.29 -6.06
C LEU A 60 14.26 0.17 -4.55
N VAL A 61 13.54 0.94 -3.72
CA VAL A 61 13.64 0.84 -2.26
C VAL A 61 12.84 -0.38 -1.82
N GLU A 62 13.55 -1.35 -1.25
CA GLU A 62 13.00 -2.57 -0.69
C GLU A 62 12.77 -2.42 0.80
N SER A 63 11.75 -3.11 1.31
CA SER A 63 11.38 -3.14 2.71
C SER A 63 11.30 -4.58 3.16
N GLU A 64 11.68 -4.83 4.40
CA GLU A 64 11.56 -6.13 5.07
C GLU A 64 11.04 -5.88 6.50
N LEU A 65 10.03 -6.64 6.89
CA LEU A 65 9.42 -6.61 8.22
C LEU A 65 9.51 -8.01 8.84
N PRO A 66 9.52 -8.13 10.18
CA PRO A 66 9.45 -9.43 10.85
C PRO A 66 8.25 -10.24 10.36
N LYS A 67 8.41 -11.56 10.19
CA LYS A 67 7.33 -12.40 9.64
C LYS A 67 6.10 -12.41 10.54
N GLU A 68 6.33 -12.32 11.84
CA GLU A 68 5.34 -12.32 12.89
C GLU A 68 4.54 -11.01 12.90
N SER A 69 5.05 -9.92 12.31
CA SER A 69 4.37 -8.62 12.31
C SER A 69 3.07 -8.59 11.51
N PHE A 70 2.73 -9.66 10.80
CA PHE A 70 1.49 -9.81 10.05
C PHE A 70 0.44 -10.67 10.77
N LEU A 71 0.68 -11.04 12.04
CA LEU A 71 -0.26 -11.71 12.93
C LEU A 71 -1.09 -10.67 13.71
N GLU A 72 -2.32 -11.02 14.09
CA GLU A 72 -3.31 -10.11 14.69
C GLU A 72 -2.87 -9.53 16.05
N ASP A 73 -2.17 -10.33 16.86
CA ASP A 73 -1.76 -9.96 18.22
C ASP A 73 -0.25 -9.69 18.36
N TRP A 74 0.44 -9.44 17.25
CA TRP A 74 1.87 -9.15 17.30
C TRP A 74 2.13 -7.69 17.64
N GLU A 75 2.94 -7.48 18.68
CA GLU A 75 3.43 -6.18 19.09
C GLU A 75 4.94 -6.06 18.86
N PRO A 76 5.44 -4.90 18.39
CA PRO A 76 6.87 -4.69 18.20
C PRO A 76 7.62 -4.68 19.55
N THR A 77 8.79 -5.31 19.54
CA THR A 77 9.77 -5.27 20.64
C THR A 77 10.90 -4.31 20.30
N GLU A 78 11.82 -4.08 21.23
CA GLU A 78 13.04 -3.28 20.99
C GLU A 78 13.92 -3.83 19.85
N ASN A 79 13.77 -5.12 19.53
CA ASN A 79 14.49 -5.79 18.44
C ASN A 79 13.68 -5.92 17.14
N SER A 80 12.50 -5.31 17.08
CA SER A 80 11.63 -5.33 15.90
C SER A 80 11.94 -4.15 15.00
N PHE A 81 12.39 -4.40 13.77
CA PHE A 81 12.81 -3.36 12.82
C PHE A 81 12.12 -3.50 11.46
N LEU A 82 11.77 -2.37 10.86
CA LEU A 82 11.65 -2.25 9.41
C LEU A 82 13.07 -2.12 8.84
N VAL A 83 13.49 -3.08 8.02
CA VAL A 83 14.77 -3.02 7.32
C VAL A 83 14.55 -2.48 5.91
N VAL A 84 15.28 -1.43 5.55
CA VAL A 84 15.19 -0.76 4.26
C VAL A 84 16.49 -0.96 3.49
N ARG A 85 16.37 -1.29 2.20
CA ARG A 85 17.51 -1.49 1.29
C ARG A 85 17.29 -0.77 -0.02
N ALA A 86 18.35 -0.28 -0.62
CA ALA A 86 18.32 0.29 -1.96
C ALA A 86 19.69 0.13 -2.64
N PRO A 87 19.76 0.18 -3.99
CA PRO A 87 21.02 0.08 -4.71
C PRO A 87 22.06 1.10 -4.24
N GLY A 88 23.27 0.62 -3.95
CA GLY A 88 24.39 1.47 -3.52
C GLY A 88 24.32 1.96 -2.06
N MET A 89 23.32 1.53 -1.28
CA MET A 89 23.13 1.96 0.11
C MET A 89 23.35 0.82 1.10
N SER A 90 23.97 1.13 2.24
CA SER A 90 23.99 0.20 3.39
C SER A 90 22.56 -0.01 3.93
N PRO A 91 22.21 -1.18 4.48
CA PRO A 91 20.88 -1.42 5.02
C PRO A 91 20.56 -0.47 6.18
N LEU A 92 19.39 0.15 6.15
CA LEU A 92 18.87 0.99 7.24
C LEU A 92 17.93 0.15 8.11
N LYS A 93 18.04 0.27 9.43
CA LYS A 93 17.11 -0.36 10.39
C LYS A 93 16.32 0.72 11.10
N ILE A 94 15.00 0.64 11.00
CA ILE A 94 14.07 1.59 11.60
C ILE A 94 13.29 0.86 12.70
N PRO A 95 13.40 1.26 13.97
CA PRO A 95 12.65 0.62 15.05
C PRO A 95 11.14 0.68 14.81
N LEU A 96 10.46 -0.45 15.00
CA LEU A 96 9.01 -0.51 14.93
C LEU A 96 8.33 -0.01 16.21
N THR A 97 9.10 0.13 17.30
CA THR A 97 8.67 0.85 18.51
C THR A 97 8.34 2.31 18.17
N LYS A 98 7.50 2.93 18.99
CA LYS A 98 6.98 4.29 18.73
C LYS A 98 8.13 5.31 18.75
N PRO A 99 8.28 6.17 17.71
CA PRO A 99 9.31 7.19 17.71
C PRO A 99 8.90 8.29 18.69
N SER A 100 9.88 8.95 19.30
CA SER A 100 9.65 10.03 20.26
C SER A 100 9.35 11.37 19.59
N SER A 101 9.80 11.56 18.35
CA SER A 101 9.71 12.83 17.62
C SER A 101 8.51 12.89 16.68
N VAL A 102 8.01 14.11 16.44
CA VAL A 102 6.86 14.38 15.58
C VAL A 102 7.22 15.45 14.56
N ALA A 103 6.99 15.15 13.27
CA ALA A 103 7.06 16.11 12.18
C ALA A 103 5.70 16.81 11.99
N GLN A 104 5.72 18.13 11.90
CA GLN A 104 4.54 18.97 11.65
C GLN A 104 4.44 19.33 10.17
N GLY A 105 3.23 19.68 9.70
CA GLY A 105 3.02 20.19 8.34
C GLY A 105 3.24 19.13 7.24
N VAL A 106 3.12 17.85 7.58
CA VAL A 106 3.18 16.76 6.60
C VAL A 106 1.95 16.86 5.70
N SER A 107 2.17 16.85 4.39
CA SER A 107 1.11 17.00 3.39
C SER A 107 1.20 15.94 2.29
N MET A 108 0.04 15.35 1.99
CA MET A 108 -0.15 14.35 0.94
C MET A 108 -1.50 14.58 0.26
N TRP A 109 -1.46 15.07 -0.98
CA TRP A 109 -2.67 15.53 -1.68
C TRP A 109 -3.38 16.62 -0.85
N GLU A 110 -4.71 16.54 -0.71
CA GLU A 110 -5.53 17.45 0.10
C GLU A 110 -5.39 17.21 1.61
N TRP A 111 -4.69 16.16 2.04
CA TRP A 111 -4.49 15.91 3.47
C TRP A 111 -3.25 16.60 4.00
N SER A 112 -3.39 17.26 5.16
CA SER A 112 -2.28 17.81 5.93
C SER A 112 -2.41 17.46 7.40
N GLY A 113 -1.30 17.16 8.07
CA GLY A 113 -1.29 16.83 9.49
C GLY A 113 0.12 16.73 10.07
N SER A 114 0.22 15.99 11.18
CA SER A 114 1.50 15.60 11.77
C SER A 114 1.70 14.10 11.65
N ALA A 115 2.95 13.67 11.70
CA ALA A 115 3.35 12.26 11.65
C ALA A 115 4.55 12.07 12.58
N PHE A 116 4.83 10.84 13.01
CA PHE A 116 6.06 10.56 13.74
C PHE A 116 7.26 10.73 12.81
N ASP A 117 8.33 11.33 13.32
CA ASP A 117 9.60 11.46 12.60
C ASP A 117 10.48 10.26 12.95
N GLU A 118 10.99 9.56 11.94
CA GLU A 118 11.84 8.38 12.13
C GLU A 118 13.31 8.74 12.42
N GLY A 119 13.62 10.03 12.54
CA GLY A 119 14.89 10.54 13.06
C GLY A 119 15.95 10.79 12.00
N GLU A 120 17.10 11.31 12.46
CA GLU A 120 18.16 11.81 11.60
C GLU A 120 18.86 10.72 10.79
N GLU A 121 18.94 9.48 11.31
CA GLU A 121 19.54 8.37 10.56
C GLU A 121 18.69 8.04 9.31
N ALA A 122 17.38 7.91 9.47
CA ALA A 122 16.47 7.68 8.36
C ALA A 122 16.43 8.86 7.40
N ALA A 123 16.40 10.10 7.92
CA ALA A 123 16.45 11.31 7.10
C ALA A 123 17.73 11.37 6.26
N LYS A 124 18.89 11.10 6.87
CA LYS A 124 20.17 11.07 6.16
C LYS A 124 20.18 9.99 5.09
N TRP A 125 19.76 8.77 5.42
CA TRP A 125 19.77 7.65 4.48
C TRP A 125 18.93 7.93 3.23
N PHE A 126 17.69 8.43 3.40
CA PHE A 126 16.84 8.79 2.27
C PHE A 126 17.39 10.02 1.52
N SER A 127 17.98 10.98 2.23
CA SER A 127 18.56 12.17 1.59
C SER A 127 19.75 11.83 0.70
N ASP A 128 20.62 10.94 1.17
CA ASP A 128 21.76 10.44 0.40
C ASP A 128 21.27 9.66 -0.83
N TYR A 129 20.28 8.78 -0.68
CA TYR A 129 19.77 7.96 -1.78
C TYR A 129 19.01 8.75 -2.87
N LEU A 130 18.18 9.71 -2.44
CA LEU A 130 17.39 10.56 -3.33
C LEU A 130 18.17 11.79 -3.82
N GLU A 131 19.36 12.05 -3.27
CA GLU A 131 20.19 13.23 -3.52
C GLU A 131 19.44 14.55 -3.26
N LYS A 132 18.51 14.52 -2.31
CA LYS A 132 17.57 15.61 -1.98
C LYS A 132 17.24 15.58 -0.50
N GLN A 133 17.04 16.73 0.12
CA GLN A 133 16.66 16.79 1.53
C GLN A 133 15.30 16.09 1.78
N SER A 134 15.36 15.00 2.54
CA SER A 134 14.31 14.01 2.69
C SER A 134 14.17 13.61 4.16
N ARG A 135 12.94 13.35 4.62
CA ARG A 135 12.66 12.79 5.94
C ARG A 135 11.63 11.68 5.79
N LEU A 136 11.89 10.56 6.46
CA LEU A 136 10.90 9.49 6.56
C LEU A 136 10.01 9.75 7.77
N VAL A 137 8.70 9.74 7.54
CA VAL A 137 7.70 9.91 8.60
C VAL A 137 6.74 8.72 8.65
N ARG A 138 6.21 8.44 9.84
CA ARG A 138 5.25 7.36 10.10
C ARG A 138 3.91 7.88 10.56
N PHE A 139 2.84 7.33 10.02
CA PHE A 139 1.48 7.77 10.29
C PHE A 139 1.14 7.61 11.78
N ASN A 140 0.64 8.67 12.41
CA ASN A 140 0.25 8.65 13.80
C ASN A 140 -1.24 8.24 13.93
N LYS A 141 -1.51 6.94 14.01
CA LYS A 141 -2.89 6.41 14.10
C LYS A 141 -3.61 6.77 15.40
N GLU A 142 -2.88 7.17 16.45
CA GLU A 142 -3.49 7.52 17.74
C GLU A 142 -4.14 8.91 17.70
N THR A 143 -3.54 9.85 16.95
CA THR A 143 -3.97 11.26 16.97
C THR A 143 -4.43 11.77 15.62
N LYS A 144 -4.25 10.99 14.56
CA LYS A 144 -4.60 11.37 13.19
C LYS A 144 -5.50 10.35 12.53
N SER A 145 -6.42 10.90 11.75
CA SER A 145 -7.26 10.18 10.83
C SER A 145 -7.14 10.84 9.46
N ARG A 146 -7.16 10.02 8.41
CA ARG A 146 -7.26 10.50 7.04
C ARG A 146 -8.49 9.83 6.41
N PRO A 147 -9.59 10.58 6.21
CA PRO A 147 -10.81 9.99 5.67
C PRO A 147 -10.60 9.53 4.23
N SER A 148 -11.26 8.43 3.88
CA SER A 148 -11.47 8.04 2.48
C SER A 148 -12.47 9.02 1.83
N LEU A 149 -12.61 8.96 0.50
CA LEU A 149 -13.54 9.83 -0.22
C LEU A 149 -14.99 9.59 0.24
N PRO A 150 -15.68 10.57 0.84
CA PRO A 150 -16.99 10.35 1.46
C PRO A 150 -18.05 9.83 0.49
N GLU A 151 -17.98 10.22 -0.78
CA GLU A 151 -18.88 9.80 -1.85
C GLU A 151 -18.86 8.28 -2.11
N TYR A 152 -17.81 7.58 -1.69
CA TYR A 152 -17.65 6.13 -1.84
C TYR A 152 -17.57 5.38 -0.51
N ALA A 153 -17.27 6.09 0.59
CA ALA A 153 -16.59 5.51 1.74
C ALA A 153 -16.76 6.30 3.04
N ALA A 154 -17.93 6.90 3.25
CA ALA A 154 -18.18 7.71 4.44
C ALA A 154 -17.89 6.93 5.73
N GLY A 155 -17.15 7.54 6.65
CA GLY A 155 -16.74 6.92 7.92
C GLY A 155 -15.47 6.07 7.86
N TYR A 156 -14.97 5.75 6.67
CA TYR A 156 -13.73 4.99 6.52
C TYR A 156 -12.49 5.87 6.46
N THR A 157 -11.38 5.33 6.94
CA THR A 157 -10.10 6.05 7.03
C THR A 157 -8.99 5.23 6.41
N THR A 158 -7.87 5.86 6.11
CA THR A 158 -6.68 5.20 5.61
C THR A 158 -5.43 5.88 6.17
N THR A 159 -4.26 5.31 5.91
CA THR A 159 -2.95 5.89 6.23
C THR A 159 -2.46 6.72 5.04
N PHE A 160 -1.20 6.55 4.61
CA PHE A 160 -0.64 7.21 3.43
C PHE A 160 -0.99 6.50 2.11
N ALA A 161 -1.99 5.61 2.07
CA ALA A 161 -2.54 5.10 0.81
C ALA A 161 -3.15 6.26 -0.02
N ASN A 162 -3.35 6.09 -1.33
CA ASN A 162 -3.85 7.20 -2.15
C ASN A 162 -5.28 7.60 -1.79
N THR A 163 -6.21 6.64 -1.87
CA THR A 163 -7.64 6.95 -1.79
C THR A 163 -8.37 6.01 -0.85
N PHE A 164 -8.04 4.72 -0.91
CA PHE A 164 -8.75 3.68 -0.18
C PHE A 164 -7.79 2.67 0.44
N PRO A 165 -8.24 1.92 1.47
CA PRO A 165 -7.40 1.03 2.25
C PRO A 165 -6.91 -0.22 1.51
N PHE A 166 -7.68 -0.74 0.55
CA PHE A 166 -7.38 -1.97 -0.17
C PHE A 166 -7.58 -1.80 -1.67
N MET A 167 -6.74 -2.47 -2.45
CA MET A 167 -6.92 -2.60 -3.90
C MET A 167 -6.83 -4.06 -4.31
N VAL A 168 -7.74 -4.48 -5.19
CA VAL A 168 -7.82 -5.84 -5.70
C VAL A 168 -7.57 -5.87 -7.19
N SER A 169 -6.94 -6.95 -7.62
CA SER A 169 -6.73 -7.24 -9.03
C SER A 169 -6.84 -8.74 -9.24
N SER A 170 -7.24 -9.16 -10.43
CA SER A 170 -7.20 -10.57 -10.79
C SER A 170 -5.99 -10.92 -11.67
N GLN A 171 -5.51 -12.15 -11.53
CA GLN A 171 -4.50 -12.71 -12.40
C GLN A 171 -5.01 -12.77 -13.85
N ALA A 172 -6.29 -13.07 -14.04
CA ALA A 172 -6.90 -13.15 -15.37
C ALA A 172 -6.90 -11.79 -16.09
N SER A 173 -7.16 -10.68 -15.37
CA SER A 173 -7.02 -9.32 -15.93
C SER A 173 -5.59 -9.00 -16.32
N LEU A 174 -4.62 -9.36 -15.47
CA LEU A 174 -3.20 -9.14 -15.77
C LEU A 174 -2.77 -9.95 -17.00
N ASP A 175 -3.14 -11.23 -17.07
CA ASP A 175 -2.81 -12.11 -18.19
C ASP A 175 -3.43 -11.58 -19.49
N MET A 176 -4.71 -11.18 -19.45
CA MET A 176 -5.39 -10.58 -20.60
C MET A 176 -4.71 -9.29 -21.04
N LEU A 177 -4.36 -8.40 -20.12
CA LEU A 177 -3.62 -7.18 -20.43
C LEU A 177 -2.27 -7.48 -21.08
N ASN A 178 -1.54 -8.47 -20.57
CA ASN A 178 -0.23 -8.83 -21.12
C ASN A 178 -0.30 -9.41 -22.53
N THR A 179 -1.45 -9.90 -23.00
CA THR A 179 -1.61 -10.32 -24.40
C THR A 179 -1.61 -9.15 -25.40
N ILE A 180 -1.91 -7.93 -24.94
CA ILE A 180 -2.04 -6.74 -25.78
C ILE A 180 -0.88 -5.75 -25.62
N LEU A 181 0.05 -6.02 -24.71
CA LEU A 181 1.24 -5.22 -24.48
C LEU A 181 2.42 -5.78 -25.28
N THR A 182 3.22 -4.90 -25.87
CA THR A 182 4.49 -5.30 -26.49
C THR A 182 5.45 -5.88 -25.46
N GLU A 183 5.51 -5.25 -24.29
CA GLU A 183 6.31 -5.68 -23.15
C GLU A 183 5.38 -6.06 -21.99
N PRO A 184 5.32 -7.35 -21.60
CA PRO A 184 4.51 -7.79 -20.48
C PRO A 184 4.90 -7.12 -19.17
N VAL A 185 3.91 -6.74 -18.38
CA VAL A 185 4.09 -6.17 -17.04
C VAL A 185 3.81 -7.18 -15.95
N ARG A 186 4.42 -6.93 -14.79
CA ARG A 186 4.19 -7.71 -13.57
C ARG A 186 3.13 -7.03 -12.69
N ILE A 187 2.49 -7.82 -11.82
CA ILE A 187 1.40 -7.32 -10.96
C ILE A 187 1.84 -6.18 -10.03
N ASN A 188 3.11 -6.14 -9.64
CA ASN A 188 3.67 -5.09 -8.79
C ASN A 188 3.65 -3.70 -9.44
N HIS A 189 3.54 -3.59 -10.77
CA HIS A 189 3.29 -2.31 -11.46
C HIS A 189 1.93 -1.73 -11.09
N PHE A 190 0.95 -2.60 -10.79
CA PHE A 190 -0.39 -2.17 -10.41
C PHE A 190 -0.52 -1.89 -8.92
N ARG A 191 0.37 -2.46 -8.12
CA ARG A 191 0.46 -2.32 -6.66
C ARG A 191 -0.79 -2.77 -5.87
N PRO A 192 -1.49 -3.87 -6.24
CA PRO A 192 -2.66 -4.32 -5.49
C PRO A 192 -2.25 -4.81 -4.11
N ASN A 193 -3.19 -4.81 -3.18
CA ASN A 193 -3.06 -5.46 -1.88
C ASN A 193 -3.45 -6.94 -1.96
N ILE A 194 -4.46 -7.28 -2.77
CA ILE A 194 -4.96 -8.65 -2.93
C ILE A 194 -4.96 -8.99 -4.42
N LEU A 195 -4.29 -10.08 -4.76
CA LEU A 195 -4.34 -10.67 -6.10
C LEU A 195 -5.19 -11.94 -6.04
N VAL A 196 -6.24 -12.01 -6.86
CA VAL A 196 -7.17 -13.15 -6.95
C VAL A 196 -6.90 -13.96 -8.21
N LYS A 197 -7.18 -15.26 -8.19
CA LYS A 197 -7.16 -16.15 -9.36
C LYS A 197 -8.46 -16.96 -9.44
N ASN A 198 -8.64 -17.67 -10.56
CA ASN A 198 -9.82 -18.47 -10.87
C ASN A 198 -11.08 -17.61 -11.11
N CYS A 199 -10.93 -16.51 -11.84
CA CYS A 199 -12.04 -15.70 -12.31
C CYS A 199 -11.81 -15.33 -13.78
N VAL A 200 -12.84 -14.82 -14.44
CA VAL A 200 -12.72 -14.27 -15.80
C VAL A 200 -11.93 -12.96 -15.79
N PRO A 201 -11.25 -12.60 -16.90
CA PRO A 201 -10.62 -11.29 -17.03
C PRO A 201 -11.61 -10.16 -16.75
N PHE A 202 -11.17 -9.17 -15.97
CA PHE A 202 -11.95 -8.01 -15.52
C PHE A 202 -13.21 -8.37 -14.71
N GLY A 203 -13.32 -9.61 -14.21
CA GLY A 203 -14.42 -10.02 -13.34
C GLY A 203 -14.49 -9.17 -12.06
N GLU A 204 -13.35 -8.71 -11.57
CA GLU A 204 -13.25 -7.87 -10.38
C GLU A 204 -14.01 -6.54 -10.48
N ASP A 205 -14.26 -6.04 -11.69
CA ASP A 205 -14.98 -4.78 -11.90
C ASP A 205 -16.45 -4.85 -11.45
N HIS A 206 -16.98 -6.07 -11.27
CA HIS A 206 -18.37 -6.34 -10.89
C HIS A 206 -18.51 -6.91 -9.47
N TRP A 207 -17.41 -6.98 -8.71
CA TRP A 207 -17.44 -7.48 -7.34
C TRP A 207 -17.83 -6.36 -6.37
N TYR A 208 -19.13 -6.18 -6.16
CA TYR A 208 -19.67 -5.20 -5.20
C TYR A 208 -19.48 -5.65 -3.76
N GLU A 209 -19.57 -6.95 -3.50
CA GLU A 209 -19.32 -7.56 -2.19
C GLU A 209 -18.41 -8.76 -2.36
N ILE A 210 -17.38 -8.86 -1.51
CA ILE A 210 -16.41 -9.93 -1.49
C ILE A 210 -16.29 -10.43 -0.06
N LYS A 211 -16.56 -11.71 0.15
CA LYS A 211 -16.33 -12.38 1.42
C LYS A 211 -15.02 -13.15 1.38
N ILE A 212 -14.12 -12.84 2.31
CA ILE A 212 -12.86 -13.57 2.52
C ILE A 212 -12.85 -14.01 3.97
N ASN A 213 -12.92 -15.32 4.21
CA ASN A 213 -13.16 -15.89 5.53
C ASN A 213 -14.42 -15.24 6.17
N ASP A 214 -14.29 -14.67 7.36
CA ASP A 214 -15.37 -14.01 8.09
C ASP A 214 -15.45 -12.50 7.83
N LEU A 215 -14.60 -11.97 6.94
CA LEU A 215 -14.53 -10.55 6.61
C LEU A 215 -15.31 -10.24 5.34
N VAL A 216 -16.09 -9.15 5.39
CA VAL A 216 -16.85 -8.63 4.24
C VAL A 216 -16.22 -7.34 3.71
N PHE A 217 -15.95 -7.36 2.42
CA PHE A 217 -15.32 -6.30 1.66
C PHE A 217 -16.34 -5.75 0.66
N GLN A 218 -16.43 -4.44 0.54
CA GLN A 218 -17.30 -3.73 -0.41
C GLN A 218 -16.45 -3.12 -1.53
N GLY A 219 -16.76 -3.47 -2.77
CA GLY A 219 -16.20 -2.84 -3.97
C GLY A 219 -16.85 -1.49 -4.18
N VAL A 220 -16.05 -0.42 -4.12
CA VAL A 220 -16.59 0.96 -4.05
C VAL A 220 -16.28 1.81 -5.27
N ARG A 221 -15.18 1.51 -5.97
CA ARG A 221 -14.77 2.29 -7.14
C ARG A 221 -13.79 1.51 -8.00
N LEU A 222 -13.81 1.73 -9.31
CA LEU A 222 -12.72 1.34 -10.19
C LEU A 222 -11.52 2.29 -10.05
N CYS A 223 -10.31 1.73 -9.95
CA CYS A 223 -9.03 2.40 -9.86
C CYS A 223 -8.63 2.95 -11.24
N SER A 224 -8.78 4.25 -11.42
CA SER A 224 -8.18 4.94 -12.56
C SER A 224 -6.67 4.91 -12.47
N ARG A 225 -6.00 4.45 -13.53
CA ARG A 225 -4.55 4.24 -13.54
C ARG A 225 -3.80 5.54 -13.83
N CYS A 226 -2.72 5.78 -13.10
CA CYS A 226 -1.84 6.94 -13.28
C CYS A 226 -0.44 6.52 -13.76
N LYS A 227 0.43 7.51 -14.03
CA LYS A 227 1.78 7.29 -14.58
C LYS A 227 2.71 6.41 -13.73
N VAL A 228 2.38 6.17 -12.46
CA VAL A 228 3.18 5.33 -11.54
C VAL A 228 3.35 3.89 -12.06
N ASN A 229 2.42 3.38 -12.87
CA ASN A 229 2.55 2.03 -13.43
C ASN A 229 3.56 1.94 -14.58
N MET A 230 4.03 3.10 -15.06
CA MET A 230 4.95 3.26 -16.19
C MET A 230 6.38 3.57 -15.72
N THR A 231 6.69 3.36 -14.44
CA THR A 231 8.08 3.42 -13.97
C THR A 231 8.77 2.13 -14.39
N TRP A 232 9.28 2.14 -15.62
CA TRP A 232 9.95 1.01 -16.27
C TRP A 232 11.41 0.93 -15.81
N GLU A 233 11.90 -0.29 -15.56
CA GLU A 233 13.35 -0.50 -15.37
C GLU A 233 14.15 -0.38 -16.68
N ILE A 234 13.55 -0.26 -17.87
CA ILE A 234 14.22 0.04 -19.15
C ILE A 234 13.16 0.46 -20.22
N LEU A 235 13.48 1.51 -21.02
CA LEU A 235 12.91 1.93 -22.33
C LEU A 235 11.45 2.47 -22.46
N GLY A 236 11.29 3.79 -22.31
CA GLY A 236 11.09 4.67 -23.48
C GLY A 236 9.74 4.81 -24.21
N PHE A 237 8.63 4.13 -23.87
CA PHE A 237 7.34 4.36 -24.57
C PHE A 237 6.09 4.42 -23.66
N VAL A 238 5.09 5.21 -24.11
CA VAL A 238 3.79 5.43 -23.46
C VAL A 238 2.71 4.62 -24.19
N VAL A 239 2.06 3.68 -23.50
CA VAL A 239 0.80 3.07 -23.96
C VAL A 239 -0.31 3.54 -23.03
N ASN A 240 -1.23 4.35 -23.56
CA ASN A 240 -2.44 4.78 -22.87
C ASN A 240 -3.57 3.82 -23.28
N LYS A 241 -3.72 2.71 -22.56
CA LYS A 241 -4.92 1.86 -22.61
C LYS A 241 -5.49 1.72 -21.21
N SER A 242 -6.78 2.01 -21.09
CA SER A 242 -7.55 1.90 -19.86
C SER A 242 -7.56 0.44 -19.41
N CYS A 243 -6.90 0.13 -18.30
CA CYS A 243 -7.14 -1.10 -17.56
C CYS A 243 -7.84 -0.70 -16.27
N ASN A 244 -9.10 -1.09 -16.12
CA ASN A 244 -9.86 -0.87 -14.89
C ASN A 244 -9.47 -1.94 -13.87
N LEU A 245 -9.45 -1.58 -12.58
CA LEU A 245 -9.16 -2.48 -11.46
C LEU A 245 -10.11 -2.11 -10.31
N CYS A 246 -10.51 -3.05 -9.47
CA CYS A 246 -11.46 -2.76 -8.39
C CYS A 246 -10.78 -2.28 -7.09
N VAL A 247 -11.36 -1.26 -6.45
CA VAL A 247 -10.94 -0.71 -5.16
C VAL A 247 -11.98 -1.02 -4.10
N ILE A 248 -11.50 -1.36 -2.91
CA ILE A 248 -12.32 -2.02 -1.89
C ILE A 248 -12.17 -1.37 -0.52
N ILE A 249 -13.26 -1.39 0.24
CA ILE A 249 -13.34 -1.04 1.65
C ILE A 249 -13.85 -2.22 2.46
N ILE A 250 -13.47 -2.34 3.72
CA ILE A 250 -13.95 -3.43 4.59
C ILE A 250 -15.01 -2.88 5.52
N HIS A 251 -16.18 -3.51 5.54
CA HIS A 251 -17.11 -3.36 6.66
C HIS A 251 -16.71 -4.37 7.72
N ILE A 252 -16.10 -3.90 8.81
CA ILE A 252 -16.10 -4.66 10.06
C ILE A 252 -17.46 -4.35 10.67
N GLU A 253 -18.48 -5.14 10.35
CA GLU A 253 -19.62 -5.21 11.25
C GLU A 253 -19.05 -5.62 12.60
N VAL A 254 -19.03 -4.70 13.56
CA VAL A 254 -19.00 -5.07 14.96
C VAL A 254 -20.14 -6.07 15.09
N CYS A 255 -19.85 -7.33 15.39
CA CYS A 255 -20.83 -8.24 15.94
C CYS A 255 -21.35 -7.61 17.25
N ILE A 256 -22.29 -6.67 17.13
CA ILE A 256 -23.20 -6.31 18.21
C ILE A 256 -24.28 -7.39 18.21
N TYR A 257 -23.89 -8.62 18.50
CA TYR A 257 -24.75 -9.63 19.08
C TYR A 257 -23.88 -10.45 20.02
N ARG A 258 -23.67 -9.89 21.21
CA ARG A 258 -23.51 -10.72 22.40
C ARG A 258 -24.89 -11.33 22.64
N SER A 259 -25.05 -12.59 22.28
CA SER A 259 -26.17 -13.39 22.79
C SER A 259 -26.08 -13.34 24.32
N MET A 260 -27.15 -12.85 24.96
CA MET A 260 -27.72 -13.64 26.05
C MET A 260 -28.64 -14.69 25.43
#